data_AF-B3E3S7-F1
#
_entry.id   AF-B3E3S7-F1
#
_cell.length_a   1.000
_cell.length_b   1.000
_cell.length_c   1.000
_cell.angle_alpha   90.00
_cell.angle_beta   90.00
_cell.angle_gamma   90.00
#
_symmetry.space_group_name_H-M   'P 1'
#
loop_
_entity.id
_entity.type
_entity.pdbx_description
1 polymer ?
#
loop_
_entity_poly.entity_id
_entity_poly.type
_entity_poly.pdbx_seq_one_letter_code
_entity_poly.pdbx_strand_id
1 'polypeptide(L)' 'MRTRTHDDYYAWTCDWCDSENRTLWVRVAHGDVACGACHRTTSFPTSSVALTAGQQPMLSGQC' A
#
# COMPACT_ATOMS: atom_id res chain seq x y z
N MET A 1 13.28 2.08 -29.89
CA MET A 1 13.64 2.07 -28.46
C MET A 1 12.54 1.31 -27.73
N ARG A 2 12.79 0.10 -27.25
CA ARG A 2 11.78 -0.72 -26.55
C ARG A 2 11.81 -0.32 -25.07
N THR A 3 10.83 0.45 -24.62
CA THR A 3 10.61 0.78 -23.21
C THR A 3 10.28 -0.50 -22.43
N ARG A 4 11.30 -1.12 -21.84
CA ARG A 4 11.16 -2.22 -20.90
C ARG A 4 10.79 -1.66 -19.52
N THR A 5 9.67 -0.93 -19.41
CA THR A 5 9.22 -0.31 -18.16
C THR A 5 8.47 -1.27 -17.25
N HIS A 6 8.21 -2.51 -17.68
CA HIS A 6 7.42 -3.48 -16.90
C HIS A 6 8.19 -4.11 -15.73
N ASP A 7 9.53 -4.07 -15.74
CA ASP A 7 10.35 -4.71 -14.71
C ASP A 7 10.38 -3.90 -13.40
N ASP A 8 10.20 -2.58 -13.50
CA ASP A 8 10.20 -1.66 -12.35
C ASP A 8 8.89 -1.65 -11.55
N TYR A 9 7.90 -2.46 -11.91
CA TYR A 9 6.63 -2.54 -11.19
C TYR A 9 6.59 -3.77 -10.28
N TYR A 10 6.28 -3.54 -9.01
CA TYR A 10 5.90 -4.55 -8.05
C TYR A 10 4.40 -4.87 -8.21
N ALA A 11 4.09 -6.13 -8.54
CA ALA A 11 2.73 -6.62 -8.60
C ALA A 11 2.27 -7.11 -7.21
N TRP A 12 1.09 -6.68 -6.77
CA TRP A 12 0.49 -7.05 -5.50
C TRP A 12 -1.03 -7.09 -5.60
N THR A 13 -1.67 -7.89 -4.75
CA THR A 13 -3.14 -7.96 -4.67
C THR A 13 -3.61 -7.14 -3.49
N CYS A 14 -4.63 -6.30 -3.71
CA CYS A 14 -5.22 -5.52 -2.63
C CYS A 14 -6.09 -6.40 -1.73
N ASP A 15 -5.74 -6.48 -0.44
CA ASP A 15 -6.48 -7.25 0.56
C ASP A 15 -7.95 -6.82 0.74
N TRP A 16 -8.27 -5.56 0.38
CA TRP A 16 -9.61 -4.98 0.58
C TRP A 16 -10.60 -5.28 -0.54
N CYS A 17 -10.15 -5.28 -1.79
CA CYS A 17 -11.02 -5.37 -2.97
C CYS A 17 -10.57 -6.43 -3.97
N ASP A 18 -9.59 -7.26 -3.58
CA ASP A 18 -9.01 -8.36 -4.38
C ASP A 18 -8.49 -7.94 -5.75
N SER A 19 -8.30 -6.63 -5.97
CA SER A 19 -7.83 -6.12 -7.24
C SER A 19 -6.33 -6.29 -7.37
N GLU A 20 -5.90 -6.81 -8.52
CA GLU A 20 -4.49 -6.83 -8.91
C GLU A 20 -4.00 -5.41 -9.15
N ASN A 21 -2.94 -5.02 -8.46
CA ASN A 21 -2.30 -3.72 -8.58
C ASN A 21 -0.83 -3.85 -8.97
N ARG A 22 -0.33 -2.79 -9.60
CA ARG A 22 1.08 -2.67 -10.01
C ARG A 22 1.58 -1.31 -9.56
N THR A 23 2.57 -1.31 -8.69
CA THR A 23 3.15 -0.09 -8.13
C THR A 23 4.63 -0.04 -8.46
N LEU A 24 5.13 1.13 -8.86
CA LEU A 24 6.56 1.30 -9.13
C LEU A 24 7.37 0.94 -7.87
N TRP A 25 8.42 0.13 -8.01
CA TRP A 25 9.29 -0.31 -6.93
C TRP A 25 9.84 0.87 -6.11
N VAL A 26 10.14 2.00 -6.75
CA VAL A 26 10.56 3.22 -6.05
C VAL A 26 9.49 3.69 -5.05
N ARG A 27 8.21 3.68 -5.41
CA ARG A 27 7.11 4.07 -4.51
C ARG A 27 6.94 3.08 -3.36
N VAL A 28 7.09 1.78 -3.66
CA VAL A 28 7.09 0.72 -2.63
C VAL A 28 8.22 0.96 -1.63
N ALA A 29 9.43 1.28 -2.11
CA ALA A 29 10.57 1.59 -1.25
C ALA A 29 10.35 2.84 -0.38
N HIS A 30 9.58 3.82 -0.87
CA HIS A 30 9.17 5.00 -0.10
C HIS A 30 7.96 4.74 0.84
N GLY A 31 7.33 3.55 0.78
CA GLY A 31 6.14 3.22 1.57
C GLY A 31 4.84 3.87 1.06
N ASP A 32 4.86 4.51 -0.11
CA ASP A 32 3.71 5.17 -0.73
C ASP A 32 3.03 4.20 -1.69
N VAL A 33 2.25 3.26 -1.17
CA VAL A 33 1.52 2.28 -1.99
C VAL A 33 0.03 2.42 -1.79
N ALA A 34 -0.69 2.65 -2.90
CA ALA A 34 -2.14 2.76 -2.92
C ALA A 34 -2.72 1.89 -4.02
N CYS A 35 -3.88 1.29 -3.73
CA CYS A 35 -4.61 0.51 -4.72
C CYS A 35 -5.27 1.44 -5.74
N GLY A 36 -5.00 1.25 -7.03
CA GLY A 36 -5.67 2.00 -8.10
C GLY A 36 -7.17 1.75 -8.28
N ALA A 37 -7.75 0.74 -7.61
CA ALA A 37 -9.17 0.42 -7.71
C ALA A 37 -9.99 1.04 -6.56
N CYS A 38 -9.60 0.76 -5.31
CA CYS A 38 -10.31 1.25 -4.13
C CYS A 38 -9.68 2.51 -3.51
N HIS A 39 -8.56 2.99 -4.05
CA HIS A 39 -7.79 4.13 -3.55
C HIS A 39 -7.34 4.01 -2.09
N ARG A 40 -7.40 2.82 -1.49
CA ARG A 40 -6.86 2.58 -0.16
C ARG A 40 -5.34 2.48 -0.23
N THR A 41 -4.69 3.16 0.71
CA THR A 41 -3.27 3.00 0.97
C THR A 41 -3.02 1.67 1.69
N THR A 42 -1.97 0.98 1.30
CA THR A 42 -1.44 -0.21 1.96
C THR A 42 -0.03 0.10 2.39
N SER A 43 0.23 -0.01 3.69
CA SER A 43 1.59 0.05 4.21
C SER A 43 2.23 -1.32 4.00
N PHE A 44 3.08 -1.44 2.99
CA PHE A 44 3.97 -2.59 2.90
C PHE A 44 4.94 -2.52 4.07
N PRO A 45 5.17 -3.61 4.82
CA PRO A 45 6.21 -3.64 5.84
C PRO A 45 7.56 -3.60 5.12
N THR A 46 8.04 -2.40 4.80
CA THR A 46 9.46 -2.18 4.56
C THR A 46 10.17 -2.70 5.81
N SER A 47 10.89 -3.82 5.68
CA SER A 47 11.63 -4.43 6.77
C SER A 47 12.30 -3.37 7.62
N SER A 48 12.01 -3.42 8.92
CA SER A 48 12.40 -2.54 10.02
C SER A 48 11.31 -1.57 10.45
N VAL A 49 10.83 -1.82 11.67
CA VAL A 49 10.08 -0.88 12.52
C VAL A 49 8.57 -0.92 12.31
N ALA A 50 7.96 -1.81 13.10
CA ALA A 50 6.64 -1.60 13.67
C ALA A 50 6.56 -0.20 14.29
N LEU A 51 6.01 0.77 13.57
CA LEU A 51 5.50 1.99 14.16
C LEU A 51 4.18 2.34 13.48
N THR A 52 3.12 2.04 14.22
CA THR A 52 2.01 2.97 14.34
C THR A 52 1.13 3.11 13.09
N ALA A 53 0.55 1.98 12.65
CA ALA A 53 -0.87 2.01 12.34
C ALA A 53 -1.57 2.35 13.66
N GLY A 54 -1.63 3.65 13.96
CA GLY A 54 -2.46 4.24 15.00
C GLY A 54 -3.90 3.90 14.66
N GLN A 55 -4.28 2.70 15.07
CA GLN A 55 -5.62 2.29 15.40
C GLN A 55 -6.22 3.43 16.19
N GLN A 56 -6.99 4.30 15.53
CA GLN A 56 -7.84 5.23 16.25
C GLN A 56 -8.79 4.36 17.06
N PRO A 57 -8.74 4.40 18.41
CA PRO A 57 -9.75 3.73 19.19
C PRO A 57 -11.05 4.48 18.92
N MET A 58 -11.99 3.76 18.33
CA MET A 58 -13.41 4.08 18.39
C MET A 58 -13.78 4.06 19.88
N LEU A 59 -13.65 5.19 20.59
CA LEU A 59 -14.18 5.28 21.95
C LEU A 59 -15.63 5.75 21.85
N SER A 60 -16.51 4.77 22.04
CA SER A 60 -17.91 4.99 22.39
C SER A 60 -18.03 5.84 23.66
N GLY A 61 -18.95 6.81 23.62
CA GLY A 61 -19.92 6.96 24.68
C GLY A 61 -19.67 8.00 25.79
N GLN A 62 -20.73 8.77 25.99
CA GLN A 62 -21.31 9.12 27.30
C GLN A 62 -20.65 10.24 28.11
N CYS A 63 -21.24 11.44 28.03
CA CYS A 63 -21.92 12.11 29.15
C CYS A 63 -22.69 13.33 28.63
#